data_AF-A0A0Q4YCI7-F1
#
_entry.id   AF-A0A0Q4YCI7-F1
#
_cell.length_a   1.000
_cell.length_b   1.000
_cell.length_c   1.000
_cell.angle_alpha   90.00
_cell.angle_beta   90.00
_cell.angle_gamma   90.00
#
_symmetry.space_group_name_H-M   'P 1'
#
loop_
_entity.id
_entity.type
_entity.pdbx_description
1 polymer ?
#
loop_
_entity_poly.entity_id
_entity_poly.type
_entity_poly.pdbx_seq_one_letter_code
_entity_poly.pdbx_strand_id
1 'polypeptide(L)'
;MCPIAPGLPRGLAPSTARSGALLQLPVSDNRTRYEAMAYLQADDGASGDVHAFLAYKETDLASGAWRVRVKSLQTAGGVFEPAAMVQQAQAAARRGQAYFVWGYHLTPTASDPRRIEFRVHVLNRRPARLELYARLRRADHSPGLPCSVVCDWP
;
A
#
# COMPACT_ATOMS: atom_id res chain seq x y z
N MET A 1 -39.18 35.87 -31.20
CA MET A 1 -37.97 36.65 -30.82
C MET A 1 -37.69 36.36 -29.36
N CYS A 2 -36.59 35.64 -29.10
CA CYS A 2 -36.03 35.40 -27.77
C CYS A 2 -35.23 36.62 -27.31
N PRO A 3 -34.96 36.72 -26.00
CA PRO A 3 -33.58 36.92 -25.57
C PRO A 3 -33.11 35.68 -24.81
N ILE A 4 -31.96 35.18 -25.26
CA ILE A 4 -31.14 34.14 -24.65
C ILE A 4 -30.10 34.85 -23.78
N ALA A 5 -29.92 34.42 -22.53
CA ALA A 5 -28.60 34.36 -21.90
C ALA A 5 -28.62 33.46 -20.65
N PRO A 6 -27.50 32.79 -20.34
CA PRO A 6 -27.46 31.47 -19.73
C PRO A 6 -26.99 31.48 -18.28
N GLY A 7 -27.30 30.44 -17.51
CA GLY A 7 -26.96 30.44 -16.08
C GLY A 7 -27.00 29.10 -15.36
N LEU A 8 -26.43 28.04 -15.94
CA LEU A 8 -25.84 26.92 -15.21
C LEU A 8 -24.56 26.55 -15.98
N PRO A 9 -23.42 26.26 -15.33
CA PRO A 9 -23.34 25.49 -14.10
C PRO A 9 -22.43 26.13 -13.02
N ARG A 10 -22.77 25.98 -11.73
CA ARG A 10 -21.71 25.77 -10.73
C ARG A 10 -21.67 24.29 -10.47
N GLY A 11 -20.96 23.60 -11.37
CA GLY A 11 -20.48 22.27 -11.08
C GLY A 11 -19.78 22.31 -9.74
N LEU A 12 -19.95 21.22 -8.98
CA LEU A 12 -19.09 20.87 -7.86
C LEU A 12 -17.69 21.37 -8.17
N ALA A 13 -17.19 22.29 -7.35
CA ALA A 13 -15.75 22.50 -7.28
C ALA A 13 -15.11 21.10 -7.22
N PRO A 14 -14.07 20.82 -8.01
CA PRO A 14 -13.33 19.58 -7.81
C PRO A 14 -12.95 19.58 -6.34
N SER A 15 -13.47 18.59 -5.60
CA SER A 15 -13.08 18.34 -4.22
C SER A 15 -11.56 18.34 -4.26
N THR A 16 -10.96 19.36 -3.63
CA THR A 16 -9.53 19.58 -3.64
C THR A 16 -8.89 18.30 -3.15
N ALA A 17 -8.36 17.49 -4.07
CA ALA A 17 -7.46 16.42 -3.75
C ALA A 17 -6.38 17.07 -2.87
N ARG A 18 -6.27 16.64 -1.62
CA ARG A 18 -5.12 17.02 -0.82
C ARG A 18 -3.89 16.55 -1.62
N SER A 19 -3.12 17.49 -2.16
CA SER A 19 -1.74 17.26 -2.58
C SER A 19 -0.87 16.94 -1.34
N GLY A 20 -1.17 15.82 -0.68
CA GLY A 20 -0.72 15.47 0.68
C GLY A 20 -0.16 14.05 0.81
N ALA A 21 0.19 13.40 -0.30
CA ALA A 21 0.91 12.13 -0.26
C ALA A 21 2.37 12.38 0.16
N LEU A 22 2.78 11.75 1.28
CA LEU A 22 4.11 11.89 1.87
C LEU A 22 5.18 11.08 1.12
N LEU A 23 4.76 10.07 0.36
CA LEU A 23 5.63 9.28 -0.50
C LEU A 23 5.25 9.50 -1.96
N GLN A 24 6.25 9.75 -2.78
CA GLN A 24 6.11 9.90 -4.22
C GLN A 24 6.61 8.64 -4.94
N LEU A 25 5.90 8.27 -6.00
CA LEU A 25 6.33 7.25 -6.95
C LEU A 25 7.62 7.70 -7.64
N PRO A 26 8.62 6.82 -7.83
CA PRO A 26 9.77 7.16 -8.66
C PRO A 26 9.34 7.55 -10.08
N VAL A 27 10.06 8.49 -10.68
CA VAL A 27 9.80 8.92 -12.06
C VAL A 27 10.28 7.83 -13.00
N SER A 28 9.41 7.39 -13.92
CA SER A 28 9.79 6.43 -14.97
C SER A 28 10.75 7.05 -15.96
N ASP A 29 11.64 6.24 -16.51
CA ASP A 29 12.62 6.65 -17.52
C ASP A 29 12.67 5.66 -18.69
N ASN A 30 13.70 5.75 -19.53
CA ASN A 30 13.87 4.90 -20.70
C ASN A 30 14.32 3.46 -20.37
N ARG A 31 14.64 3.15 -19.11
CA ARG A 31 15.08 1.83 -18.64
C ARG A 31 14.09 1.19 -17.70
N THR A 32 13.41 1.96 -16.87
CA THR A 32 12.53 1.46 -15.82
C THR A 32 11.18 2.16 -15.84
N ARG A 33 10.12 1.35 -15.82
CA ARG A 33 8.75 1.82 -15.62
C ARG A 33 8.31 1.57 -14.19
N TYR A 34 7.72 2.58 -13.57
CA TYR A 34 7.10 2.50 -12.25
C TYR A 34 5.60 2.75 -12.35
N GLU A 35 4.80 1.90 -11.70
CA GLU A 35 3.33 1.97 -11.70
C GLU A 35 2.83 1.90 -10.25
N ALA A 36 2.17 2.96 -9.78
CA ALA A 36 1.59 2.98 -8.43
C ALA A 36 0.45 1.96 -8.32
N MET A 37 0.42 1.22 -7.21
CA MET A 37 -0.59 0.18 -6.97
C MET A 37 -1.48 0.49 -5.77
N ALA A 38 -0.89 0.89 -4.65
CA ALA A 38 -1.64 1.24 -3.45
C ALA A 38 -0.85 2.22 -2.57
N TYR A 39 -1.57 3.09 -1.87
CA TYR A 39 -1.01 4.02 -0.89
C TYR A 39 -1.79 3.93 0.41
N LEU A 40 -1.09 3.82 1.53
CA LEU A 40 -1.64 3.85 2.88
C LEU A 40 -0.93 4.92 3.69
N GLN A 41 -1.69 5.71 4.42
CA GLN A 41 -1.17 6.61 5.45
C GLN A 41 -1.95 6.39 6.74
N ALA A 42 -1.24 6.35 7.87
CA ALA A 42 -1.82 6.16 9.19
C ALA A 42 -1.00 6.95 10.23
N ASP A 43 -1.71 7.57 11.17
CA ASP A 43 -1.10 8.38 12.22
C ASP A 43 -0.93 7.55 13.50
N ASP A 44 0.24 7.64 14.13
CA ASP A 44 0.49 7.11 15.47
C ASP A 44 0.13 8.19 16.50
N GLY A 45 -1.04 8.06 17.12
CA GLY A 45 -1.54 9.07 18.05
C GLY A 45 -0.68 9.25 19.31
N ALA A 46 0.15 8.26 19.68
CA ALA A 46 0.99 8.34 20.86
C ALA A 46 2.27 9.15 20.62
N SER A 47 2.89 9.03 19.44
CA SER A 47 4.10 9.79 19.11
C SER A 47 3.82 11.03 18.25
N GLY A 48 2.65 11.10 17.61
CA GLY A 48 2.33 12.10 16.59
C GLY A 48 2.97 11.82 15.24
N ASP A 49 3.67 10.69 15.07
CA ASP A 49 4.32 10.32 13.82
C ASP A 49 3.30 9.87 12.78
N VAL A 50 3.58 10.18 11.52
CA VAL A 50 2.81 9.67 10.39
C VAL A 50 3.58 8.53 9.72
N HIS A 51 2.96 7.35 9.68
CA HIS A 51 3.42 6.24 8.84
C HIS A 51 2.78 6.35 7.46
N ALA A 52 3.57 6.14 6.41
CA ALA A 52 3.08 6.09 5.04
C ALA A 52 3.73 4.94 4.30
N PHE A 53 2.98 4.30 3.40
CA PHE A 53 3.40 3.16 2.60
C PHE A 53 2.91 3.34 1.17
N LEU A 54 3.80 3.14 0.19
CA LEU A 54 3.49 3.19 -1.23
C LEU A 54 3.93 1.88 -1.87
N ALA A 55 2.97 1.06 -2.27
CA ALA A 55 3.20 -0.10 -3.12
C ALA A 55 3.20 0.32 -4.59
N TYR A 56 4.20 -0.14 -5.34
CA TYR A 56 4.31 0.10 -6.78
C TYR A 56 5.03 -1.06 -7.48
N LYS A 57 4.70 -1.26 -8.74
CA LYS A 57 5.40 -2.18 -9.64
C LYS A 57 6.58 -1.45 -10.26
N GLU A 58 7.74 -2.10 -10.27
CA GLU A 58 8.95 -1.68 -10.97
C GLU A 58 9.20 -2.70 -12.09
N THR A 59 9.30 -2.23 -13.33
CA THR A 59 9.54 -3.07 -14.52
C THR A 59 10.78 -2.57 -15.25
N ASP A 60 11.78 -3.44 -15.40
CA ASP A 60 12.92 -3.22 -16.28
C ASP A 60 12.48 -3.41 -17.74
N LEU A 61 12.62 -2.37 -18.57
CA LEU A 61 12.11 -2.34 -19.93
C LEU A 61 12.98 -3.12 -20.92
N ALA A 62 14.24 -3.40 -20.58
CA ALA A 62 15.15 -4.15 -21.44
C ALA A 62 14.90 -5.67 -21.36
N SER A 63 14.65 -6.17 -20.15
CA SER A 63 14.45 -7.59 -19.86
C SER A 63 12.99 -7.98 -19.69
N GLY A 64 12.10 -7.02 -19.41
CA GLY A 64 10.71 -7.28 -19.00
C GLY A 64 10.59 -7.84 -17.58
N ALA A 65 11.70 -7.97 -16.85
CA ALA A 65 11.68 -8.40 -15.46
C ALA A 65 10.98 -7.35 -14.60
N TRP A 66 10.19 -7.80 -13.63
CA TRP A 66 9.46 -6.89 -12.76
C TRP A 66 9.44 -7.40 -11.32
N ARG A 67 9.19 -6.47 -10.40
CA ARG A 67 8.99 -6.73 -8.98
C ARG A 67 8.01 -5.71 -8.40
N VAL A 68 7.39 -6.05 -7.28
CA VAL A 68 6.65 -5.06 -6.49
C VAL A 68 7.56 -4.54 -5.39
N ARG A 69 7.51 -3.23 -5.12
CA ARG A 69 8.22 -2.60 -4.01
C ARG A 69 7.23 -1.85 -3.14
N VAL A 70 7.46 -1.88 -1.85
CA VAL A 70 6.79 -1.01 -0.88
C VAL A 70 7.82 -0.03 -0.37
N LYS A 71 7.64 1.25 -0.72
CA LYS A 71 8.38 2.36 -0.08
C LYS A 71 7.64 2.73 1.20
N SER A 72 8.38 3.08 2.24
CA SER A 72 7.83 3.39 3.56
C SER A 72 8.43 4.67 4.12
N LEU A 73 7.62 5.38 4.91
CA LEU A 73 8.05 6.42 5.86
C LEU A 73 8.05 5.80 7.27
N GLN A 74 8.95 6.24 8.16
CA GLN A 74 9.17 5.75 9.53
C GLN A 74 9.75 4.33 9.68
N THR A 75 9.51 3.44 8.72
CA THR A 75 9.96 2.05 8.79
C THR A 75 10.65 1.61 7.51
N ALA A 76 11.23 0.40 7.52
CA ALA A 76 11.71 -0.23 6.30
C ALA A 76 10.53 -0.61 5.38
N GLY A 77 10.84 -0.78 4.10
CA GLY A 77 9.89 -1.20 3.07
C GLY A 77 9.88 -2.70 2.81
N GLY A 78 9.58 -3.08 1.57
CA GLY A 78 9.66 -4.46 1.10
C GLY A 78 9.94 -4.56 -0.39
N VAL A 79 10.60 -5.65 -0.80
CA VAL A 79 10.79 -6.01 -2.21
C VAL A 79 10.20 -7.40 -2.43
N PHE A 80 9.34 -7.52 -3.43
CA PHE A 80 8.53 -8.70 -3.68
C PHE A 80 8.87 -9.22 -5.07
N GLU A 81 9.82 -10.16 -5.11
CA GLU A 81 10.22 -10.83 -6.35
C GLU A 81 9.14 -11.85 -6.76
N PRO A 82 8.62 -11.83 -8.01
CA PRO A 82 7.48 -12.65 -8.41
C PRO A 82 7.67 -14.15 -8.15
N ALA A 83 8.87 -14.68 -8.46
CA ALA A 83 9.18 -16.09 -8.23
C ALA A 83 9.14 -16.46 -6.74
N ALA A 84 9.69 -15.61 -5.87
CA ALA A 84 9.66 -15.82 -4.42
C ALA A 84 8.22 -15.76 -3.89
N MET A 85 7.40 -14.85 -4.41
CA MET A 85 5.99 -14.74 -3.99
C MET A 85 5.18 -15.97 -4.37
N VAL A 86 5.41 -16.55 -5.55
CA VAL A 86 4.78 -17.81 -5.96
C VAL A 86 5.17 -18.94 -5.02
N GLN A 87 6.47 -19.09 -4.72
CA GLN A 87 6.96 -20.13 -3.81
C GLN A 87 6.32 -19.98 -2.41
N GLN A 88 6.27 -18.75 -1.90
CA GLN A 88 5.71 -18.46 -0.59
C GLN A 88 4.18 -18.66 -0.56
N ALA A 89 3.46 -18.29 -1.62
CA ALA A 89 2.03 -18.54 -1.74
C ALA A 89 1.70 -20.04 -1.73
N GLN A 90 2.52 -20.86 -2.40
CA GLN A 90 2.37 -22.32 -2.34
C GLN A 90 2.63 -22.86 -0.94
N ALA A 91 3.64 -22.35 -0.23
CA ALA A 91 3.94 -22.74 1.14
C ALA A 91 2.81 -22.36 2.10
N ALA A 92 2.27 -21.14 1.99
CA ALA A 92 1.13 -20.67 2.76
C ALA A 92 -0.12 -21.52 2.50
N ALA A 93 -0.40 -21.84 1.23
CA ALA A 93 -1.52 -22.72 0.87
C ALA A 93 -1.38 -24.15 1.44
N ARG A 94 -0.16 -24.71 1.46
CA ARG A 94 0.09 -26.02 2.13
C ARG A 94 -0.18 -25.97 3.63
N ARG A 95 -0.05 -24.80 4.25
CA ARG A 95 -0.35 -24.56 5.68
C ARG A 95 -1.80 -24.14 5.93
N GLY A 96 -2.65 -24.08 4.89
CA GLY A 96 -4.03 -23.60 5.01
C GLY A 96 -4.15 -22.11 5.32
N GLN A 97 -3.10 -21.32 5.08
CA GLN A 97 -3.09 -19.87 5.34
C GLN A 97 -3.66 -19.10 4.15
N ALA A 98 -4.59 -18.17 4.42
CA ALA A 98 -5.20 -17.31 3.40
C ALA A 98 -4.26 -16.20 2.89
N TYR A 99 -3.21 -15.86 3.65
CA TYR A 99 -2.18 -14.90 3.28
C TYR A 99 -0.87 -15.25 3.99
N PHE A 100 0.22 -14.61 3.55
CA PHE A 100 1.49 -14.57 4.28
C PHE A 100 1.98 -13.12 4.39
N VAL A 101 2.83 -12.84 5.39
CA VAL A 101 3.47 -11.53 5.57
C VAL A 101 4.85 -11.55 4.91
N TRP A 102 5.24 -10.45 4.24
CA TRP A 102 6.53 -10.32 3.59
C TRP A 102 7.12 -8.91 3.74
N GLY A 103 8.45 -8.79 3.74
CA GLY A 103 9.14 -7.52 3.96
C GLY A 103 9.10 -7.06 5.42
N TYR A 104 9.12 -5.74 5.64
CA TYR A 104 8.99 -5.18 6.98
C TYR A 104 7.63 -5.55 7.58
N HIS A 105 7.66 -5.96 8.85
CA HIS A 105 6.47 -6.10 9.66
C HIS A 105 6.80 -5.76 11.12
N LEU A 106 5.78 -5.31 11.83
CA LEU A 106 5.79 -5.07 13.26
C LEU A 106 4.66 -5.90 13.86
N THR A 107 5.01 -6.86 14.69
CA THR A 107 4.04 -7.69 15.42
C THR A 107 3.83 -7.11 16.81
N PRO A 108 2.57 -6.97 17.27
CA PRO A 108 2.28 -6.46 18.60
C PRO A 108 2.95 -7.27 19.70
N THR A 109 3.42 -6.57 20.72
CA THR A 109 3.88 -7.13 22.00
C THR A 109 3.06 -6.54 23.14
N ALA A 110 3.28 -7.00 24.37
CA ALA A 110 2.62 -6.43 25.55
C ALA A 110 2.96 -4.94 25.77
N SER A 111 4.15 -4.49 25.35
CA SER A 111 4.61 -3.11 25.51
C SER A 111 4.42 -2.23 24.26
N ASP A 112 4.19 -2.84 23.10
CA ASP A 112 3.96 -2.14 21.84
C ASP A 112 2.77 -2.77 21.09
N PRO A 113 1.57 -2.15 21.11
CA PRO A 113 0.39 -2.73 20.47
C PRO A 113 0.35 -2.49 18.95
N ARG A 114 1.35 -1.80 18.38
CA ARG A 114 1.38 -1.49 16.94
C ARG A 114 1.49 -2.77 16.12
N ARG A 115 0.78 -2.77 15.01
CA ARG A 115 0.83 -3.84 14.01
C ARG A 115 1.02 -3.23 12.62
N ILE A 116 2.08 -3.58 11.95
CA ILE A 116 2.33 -3.18 10.55
C ILE A 116 2.65 -4.45 9.78
N GLU A 117 1.96 -4.71 8.68
CA GLU A 117 2.17 -5.90 7.87
C GLU A 117 1.94 -5.59 6.40
N PHE A 118 2.78 -6.15 5.53
CA PHE A 118 2.49 -6.25 4.11
C PHE A 118 2.07 -7.69 3.82
N ARG A 119 0.77 -7.89 3.60
CA ARG A 119 0.17 -9.21 3.46
C ARG A 119 -0.05 -9.53 1.99
N VAL A 120 0.46 -10.67 1.55
CA VAL A 120 0.17 -11.22 0.23
C VAL A 120 -0.91 -12.28 0.39
N HIS A 121 -2.10 -11.96 -0.09
CA HIS A 121 -3.24 -12.88 -0.09
C HIS A 121 -3.06 -13.96 -1.15
N VAL A 122 -3.47 -15.17 -0.81
CA VAL A 122 -3.29 -16.37 -1.62
C VAL A 122 -4.63 -16.87 -2.13
N LEU A 123 -4.72 -17.02 -3.45
CA LEU A 123 -5.84 -17.69 -4.11
C LEU A 123 -5.27 -18.76 -5.04
N ASN A 124 -5.82 -19.97 -4.99
CA ASN A 124 -5.38 -21.08 -5.85
C ASN A 124 -3.85 -21.31 -5.83
N ARG A 125 -3.24 -21.21 -4.63
CA ARG A 125 -1.78 -21.37 -4.39
C ARG A 125 -0.90 -20.33 -5.11
N ARG A 126 -1.47 -19.19 -5.49
CA ARG A 126 -0.78 -18.07 -6.12
C ARG A 126 -1.03 -16.76 -5.35
N PRO A 127 -0.11 -15.79 -5.40
CA PRO A 127 -0.39 -14.43 -4.97
C PRO A 127 -1.58 -13.88 -5.75
N ALA A 128 -2.51 -13.24 -5.07
CA ALA A 128 -3.72 -12.70 -5.67
C ALA A 128 -3.89 -11.21 -5.39
N ARG A 129 -3.57 -10.78 -4.16
CA ARG A 129 -3.66 -9.38 -3.75
C ARG A 129 -2.54 -9.03 -2.79
N LEU A 130 -2.14 -7.77 -2.80
CA LEU A 130 -1.27 -7.18 -1.78
C LEU A 130 -2.11 -6.27 -0.89
N GLU A 131 -2.02 -6.46 0.42
CA GLU A 131 -2.60 -5.59 1.43
C GLU A 131 -1.49 -4.89 2.21
N LEU A 132 -1.56 -3.57 2.28
CA LEU A 132 -0.81 -2.78 3.25
C LEU A 132 -1.71 -2.62 4.47
N TYR A 133 -1.25 -3.09 5.63
CA TYR A 133 -2.01 -3.05 6.87
C TYR A 133 -1.24 -2.31 7.95
N ALA A 134 -1.90 -1.38 8.64
CA ALA A 134 -1.39 -0.70 9.81
C ALA A 134 -2.47 -0.62 10.90
N ARG A 135 -2.09 -0.91 12.14
CA ARG A 135 -2.85 -0.57 13.34
C ARG A 135 -1.88 0.07 14.31
N LEU A 136 -1.93 1.39 14.41
CA LEU A 136 -1.01 2.18 15.24
C LEU A 136 -1.62 2.46 16.61
N ARG A 137 -0.95 3.25 17.45
CA ARG A 137 -1.47 3.57 18.78
C ARG A 137 -2.42 4.76 18.73
N ARG A 138 -3.29 4.82 19.72
CA ARG A 138 -4.01 6.03 20.13
C ARG A 138 -3.11 6.86 21.05
N ALA A 139 -3.51 8.10 21.34
CA ALA A 139 -2.78 8.98 22.26
C ALA A 139 -2.62 8.39 23.68
N ASP A 140 -3.54 7.53 24.12
CA ASP A 140 -3.47 6.80 25.39
C ASP A 140 -2.57 5.55 25.34
N HIS A 141 -1.75 5.41 24.28
CA HIS A 141 -0.87 4.28 23.98
C HIS A 141 -1.58 2.94 23.72
N SER A 142 -2.92 2.87 23.77
CA SER A 142 -3.67 1.66 23.44
C SER A 142 -3.72 1.42 21.92
N PRO A 143 -4.05 0.19 21.47
CA PRO A 143 -4.21 -0.09 20.04
C PRO A 143 -5.31 0.77 19.42
N GLY A 144 -5.00 1.43 18.31
CA GLY A 144 -5.96 2.14 17.47
C GLY A 144 -6.80 1.22 16.59
N LEU A 145 -7.59 1.84 15.71
CA LEU A 145 -8.33 1.11 14.69
C LEU A 145 -7.40 0.64 13.57
N PRO A 146 -7.67 -0.51 12.96
CA PRO A 146 -6.93 -0.95 11.79
C PRO A 146 -7.24 -0.06 10.58
N CYS A 147 -6.19 0.27 9.83
CA CYS A 147 -6.24 0.92 8.53
C CYS A 147 -5.56 -0.01 7.52
N SER A 148 -6.22 -0.26 6.38
CA SER A 148 -5.67 -1.12 5.35
C SER A 148 -6.11 -0.70 3.97
N VAL A 149 -5.26 -0.95 2.98
CA VAL A 149 -5.58 -0.82 1.55
C VAL A 149 -5.14 -2.08 0.84
N VAL A 150 -5.92 -2.50 -0.15
CA VAL A 150 -5.68 -3.71 -0.94
C VAL A 150 -5.60 -3.35 -2.40
N CYS A 151 -4.65 -3.94 -3.12
CA CYS A 151 -4.58 -3.89 -4.58
C CYS A 151 -4.42 -5.31 -5.15
N ASP A 152 -4.82 -5.47 -6.41
CA ASP A 152 -4.62 -6.72 -7.12
C ASP A 152 -3.12 -6.96 -7.37
N TRP A 153 -2.72 -8.23 -7.31
CA TRP A 153 -1.36 -8.64 -7.63
C TRP A 153 -1.12 -8.51 -9.15
N PRO A 154 0.03 -7.95 -9.61
CA PRO A 154 0.29 -7.71 -11.04
C PRO A 154 0.61 -8.95 -11.88
#